data_AF-A0A832CLG7-F1
#
_entry.id   AF-A0A832CLG7-F1
#
_cell.length_a   1.000
_cell.length_b   1.000
_cell.length_c   1.000
_cell.angle_alpha   90.00
_cell.angle_beta   90.00
_cell.angle_gamma   90.00
#
_symmetry.space_group_name_H-M   'P 1'
#
loop_
_entity.id
_entity.type
_entity.pdbx_description
1 polymer ?
#
loop_
_entity_poly.entity_id
_entity_poly.type
_entity_poly.pdbx_seq_one_letter_code
_entity_poly.pdbx_strand_id
1 'polypeptide(L)'
;MELGNDAAGEGGSEKKKGGMMKLIIIAVAGLLVLGGGGFAVWKFFLAKPAPPPAAEGQPKAGEEKAAKEADKHGGGDKHGGDKSATMITLEPFIVNLADTTGKRYLKLALAVDVKDEATKKNLEARMPQVRDSILLLLTSKSFADISPVAGKLKLRNEVLRSINNTLGGGQGVHAVYFTEFVVQ
;
A
#
# COMPACT_ATOMS: atom_id res chain seq x y z
N MET A 1 31.81 -67.47 -21.66
CA MET A 1 33.27 -67.59 -21.44
C MET A 1 33.91 -66.88 -22.62
N GLU A 2 34.73 -65.87 -22.48
CA GLU A 2 35.32 -65.19 -21.34
C GLU A 2 36.00 -63.95 -21.97
N LEU A 3 35.92 -62.81 -21.28
CA LEU A 3 36.95 -61.77 -21.11
C LEU A 3 38.11 -61.76 -22.13
N GLY A 4 38.51 -60.64 -22.74
CA GLY A 4 38.29 -59.26 -22.38
C GLY A 4 39.47 -58.43 -22.86
N ASN A 5 39.71 -57.35 -22.12
CA ASN A 5 40.94 -56.57 -22.02
C ASN A 5 40.92 -55.21 -22.71
N ASP A 6 40.36 -54.30 -21.92
CA ASP A 6 40.66 -52.89 -21.78
C ASP A 6 42.13 -52.55 -22.06
N ALA A 7 42.34 -51.59 -22.96
CA ALA A 7 43.61 -50.91 -23.12
C ALA A 7 43.63 -49.69 -22.20
N ALA A 8 44.49 -49.78 -21.19
CA ALA A 8 44.91 -48.67 -20.35
C ALA A 8 45.75 -47.66 -21.16
N GLY A 9 45.62 -46.38 -20.82
CA GLY A 9 46.54 -45.32 -21.20
C GLY A 9 46.69 -44.34 -20.04
N GLU A 10 47.81 -44.45 -19.33
CA GLU A 10 48.27 -43.52 -18.29
C GLU A 10 48.72 -42.18 -18.88
N GLY A 11 48.69 -41.12 -18.06
CA GLY A 11 49.63 -40.00 -18.22
C GLY A 11 49.12 -38.61 -17.83
N GLY A 12 49.65 -38.09 -16.72
CA GLY A 12 50.11 -36.69 -16.73
C GLY A 12 49.24 -35.65 -16.01
N SER A 13 49.67 -35.33 -14.80
CA SER A 13 49.31 -34.17 -13.97
C SER A 13 49.52 -32.79 -14.61
N GLU A 14 48.66 -31.80 -14.29
CA GLU A 14 49.12 -30.45 -13.93
C GLU A 14 48.05 -29.62 -13.17
N LYS A 15 48.38 -29.23 -11.93
CA LYS A 15 47.71 -28.15 -11.18
C LYS A 15 48.30 -26.81 -11.64
N LYS A 16 47.48 -25.79 -11.97
CA LYS A 16 47.66 -24.39 -11.46
C LYS A 16 46.58 -23.37 -11.90
N LYS A 17 45.97 -22.75 -10.88
CA LYS A 17 45.84 -21.29 -10.66
C LYS A 17 45.39 -20.37 -11.82
N GLY A 18 44.23 -20.61 -12.43
CA GLY A 18 43.60 -19.65 -13.37
C GLY A 18 42.37 -18.90 -12.85
N GLY A 19 41.50 -19.56 -12.07
CA GLY A 19 40.19 -19.03 -11.70
C GLY A 19 40.17 -18.05 -10.51
N MET A 20 41.00 -18.31 -9.50
CA MET A 20 40.93 -17.59 -8.22
C MET A 20 41.49 -16.15 -8.30
N MET A 21 42.39 -15.87 -9.25
CA MET A 21 42.96 -14.52 -9.44
C MET A 21 41.97 -13.56 -10.12
N LYS A 22 41.08 -14.07 -10.99
CA LYS A 22 40.01 -13.28 -11.64
C LYS A 22 38.92 -12.87 -10.64
N LEU A 23 38.60 -13.73 -9.67
CA LEU A 23 37.66 -13.40 -8.59
C LEU A 23 38.22 -12.36 -7.61
N ILE A 24 39.53 -12.38 -7.33
CA ILE A 24 40.17 -11.35 -6.50
C ILE A 24 40.19 -10.00 -7.23
N ILE A 25 40.46 -9.96 -8.54
CA ILE A 25 40.42 -8.71 -9.31
C ILE A 25 38.99 -8.13 -9.38
N ILE A 26 37.97 -8.97 -9.55
CA ILE A 26 36.56 -8.53 -9.53
C ILE A 26 36.14 -8.06 -8.13
N ALA A 27 36.61 -8.73 -7.07
CA ALA A 27 36.36 -8.29 -5.70
C ALA A 27 37.04 -6.95 -5.37
N VAL A 28 38.27 -6.73 -5.83
CA VAL A 28 39.02 -5.47 -5.61
C VAL A 28 38.44 -4.33 -6.45
N ALA A 29 38.01 -4.59 -7.69
CA ALA A 29 37.30 -3.60 -8.51
C ALA A 29 35.92 -3.24 -7.92
N GLY A 30 35.19 -4.22 -7.38
CA GLY A 30 33.95 -3.99 -6.65
C GLY A 30 34.16 -3.17 -5.37
N LEU A 31 35.25 -3.43 -4.63
CA LEU A 31 35.59 -2.66 -3.42
C LEU A 31 36.00 -1.21 -3.74
N LEU A 32 36.66 -0.96 -4.87
CA LEU A 32 37.05 0.39 -5.29
C LEU A 32 35.86 1.25 -5.74
N VAL A 33 34.84 0.65 -6.37
CA VAL A 33 33.59 1.35 -6.71
C VAL A 33 32.75 1.64 -5.46
N LEU A 34 32.77 0.75 -4.46
CA LEU A 34 32.09 0.98 -3.18
C LEU A 34 32.84 1.99 -2.28
N GLY A 35 34.17 2.07 -2.36
CA GLY A 35 34.99 3.02 -1.61
C GLY A 35 34.89 4.47 -2.13
N GLY A 36 34.78 4.67 -3.45
CA GLY A 36 34.64 6.00 -4.05
C GLY A 36 33.23 6.61 -3.92
N GLY A 37 32.19 5.79 -4.09
CA GLY A 37 30.79 6.24 -3.96
C GLY A 37 30.37 6.47 -2.50
N GLY A 38 30.88 5.66 -1.58
CA GLY A 38 30.55 5.74 -0.16
C GLY A 38 31.02 7.01 0.53
N PHE A 39 32.19 7.57 0.16
CA PHE A 39 32.73 8.78 0.79
C PHE A 39 31.94 10.06 0.43
N ALA A 40 31.44 10.16 -0.81
CA ALA A 40 30.60 11.28 -1.24
C ALA A 40 29.21 11.24 -0.57
N VAL A 41 28.61 10.04 -0.46
CA VAL A 41 27.35 9.83 0.28
C VAL A 41 27.56 10.05 1.78
N TRP A 42 28.66 9.57 2.36
CA TRP A 42 29.01 9.80 3.77
C TRP A 42 29.19 11.29 4.10
N LYS A 43 29.92 12.04 3.28
CA LYS A 43 30.11 13.49 3.50
C LYS A 43 28.82 14.28 3.31
N PHE A 44 27.96 13.90 2.35
CA PHE A 44 26.67 14.55 2.12
C PHE A 44 25.63 14.19 3.18
N PHE A 45 25.70 12.99 3.76
CA PHE A 45 24.80 12.54 4.83
C PHE A 45 25.26 12.94 6.25
N LEU A 46 26.54 13.31 6.45
CA LEU A 46 27.04 13.90 7.71
C LEU A 46 26.86 15.42 7.80
N ALA A 47 26.57 16.11 6.70
CA ALA A 47 26.27 17.54 6.71
C ALA A 47 24.80 17.78 7.08
N LYS A 48 24.48 17.72 8.36
CA LYS A 48 23.17 18.17 8.88
C LYS A 48 23.09 19.70 8.85
N PRO A 49 22.07 20.32 8.24
CA PRO A 49 21.76 21.73 8.44
C PRO A 49 21.27 21.94 9.88
N ALA A 50 21.79 22.99 10.54
CA ALA A 50 21.56 23.28 11.95
C ALA A 50 20.11 23.73 12.23
N PRO A 51 19.42 23.14 13.21
CA PRO A 51 18.27 23.75 13.88
C PRO A 51 18.69 24.44 15.20
N PRO A 52 18.06 25.56 15.59
CA PRO A 52 18.35 26.25 16.85
C PRO A 52 17.88 25.44 18.08
N PRO A 53 18.45 25.69 19.27
CA PRO A 53 18.39 24.79 20.42
C PRO A 53 17.21 25.07 21.36
N ALA A 54 16.58 24.02 21.89
CA ALA A 54 16.15 23.95 23.31
C ALA A 54 15.60 22.56 23.70
N ALA A 55 16.08 22.10 24.86
CA ALA A 55 15.43 21.19 25.83
C ALA A 55 15.33 19.68 25.54
N GLU A 56 16.43 18.99 25.89
CA GLU A 56 16.54 17.84 26.82
C GLU A 56 15.31 16.98 27.15
N GLY A 57 15.49 15.65 27.06
CA GLY A 57 14.76 14.68 27.89
C GLY A 57 14.31 13.39 27.21
N GLN A 58 15.20 12.40 27.14
CA GLN A 58 14.83 10.97 27.10
C GLN A 58 15.15 10.40 28.50
N PRO A 59 14.45 9.37 29.05
CA PRO A 59 14.66 8.03 28.49
C PRO A 59 13.62 6.90 28.77
N LYS A 60 13.87 5.80 28.05
CA LYS A 60 13.67 4.36 28.36
C LYS A 60 12.38 3.63 27.95
N ALA A 61 12.67 2.53 27.24
CA ALA A 61 11.87 1.35 27.01
C ALA A 61 11.62 0.52 28.28
N GLY A 62 10.53 -0.25 28.27
CA GLY A 62 10.21 -1.33 29.19
C GLY A 62 8.98 -2.11 28.71
N GLU A 63 9.13 -3.42 28.58
CA GLU A 63 8.18 -4.42 28.08
C GLU A 63 6.88 -4.60 28.89
N GLU A 64 5.81 -4.88 28.14
CA GLU A 64 4.82 -5.97 28.28
C GLU A 64 4.06 -6.21 29.60
N LYS A 65 2.72 -6.07 29.55
CA LYS A 65 1.77 -7.15 29.93
C LYS A 65 0.31 -6.87 29.52
N ALA A 66 -0.19 -7.77 28.69
CA ALA A 66 -1.52 -8.41 28.67
C ALA A 66 -2.79 -7.65 29.11
N ALA A 67 -3.69 -7.52 28.12
CA ALA A 67 -5.11 -7.89 28.12
C ALA A 67 -6.04 -7.35 29.22
N LYS A 68 -7.01 -6.53 28.78
CA LYS A 68 -8.42 -6.66 29.17
C LYS A 68 -9.32 -6.10 28.07
N GLU A 69 -10.11 -6.99 27.47
CA GLU A 69 -11.34 -6.66 26.77
C GLU A 69 -12.35 -6.07 27.76
N ALA A 70 -12.97 -4.95 27.40
CA ALA A 70 -14.43 -4.77 27.35
C ALA A 70 -14.78 -3.27 27.32
N ASP A 71 -15.81 -2.99 26.54
CA ASP A 71 -16.67 -1.81 26.54
C ASP A 71 -16.34 -0.63 25.59
N LYS A 72 -17.30 -0.43 24.68
CA LYS A 72 -17.74 0.80 24.01
C LYS A 72 -16.70 1.88 23.71
N HIS A 73 -16.63 2.24 22.43
CA HIS A 73 -16.72 3.61 21.89
C HIS A 73 -16.82 3.46 20.34
N GLY A 74 -17.73 4.11 19.63
CA GLY A 74 -18.03 5.53 19.78
C GLY A 74 -16.86 6.37 19.29
N GLY A 75 -16.30 6.05 18.12
CA GLY A 75 -15.14 6.72 17.54
C GLY A 75 -15.53 7.99 16.80
N GLY A 76 -15.55 9.11 17.52
CA GLY A 76 -15.42 10.42 16.90
C GLY A 76 -13.95 10.66 16.56
N ASP A 77 -13.63 10.73 15.27
CA ASP A 77 -12.29 11.07 14.81
C ASP A 77 -12.14 12.60 14.72
N LYS A 78 -11.48 13.17 15.73
CA LYS A 78 -10.70 14.40 15.59
C LYS A 78 -9.29 14.01 15.12
N HIS A 79 -9.00 14.19 13.83
CA HIS A 79 -7.63 14.38 13.36
C HIS A 79 -7.47 15.84 12.90
N GLY A 80 -6.43 16.49 13.42
CA GLY A 80 -6.21 17.92 13.30
C GLY A 80 -5.39 18.33 12.08
N GLY A 81 -5.45 19.64 11.81
CA GLY A 81 -4.35 20.39 11.22
C GLY A 81 -4.42 20.65 9.71
N ASP A 82 -5.10 21.75 9.38
CA ASP A 82 -4.91 22.61 8.22
C ASP A 82 -5.64 22.26 6.89
N LYS A 83 -6.45 23.24 6.46
CA LYS A 83 -7.61 23.21 5.55
C LYS A 83 -8.72 22.28 6.03
N SER A 84 -9.89 22.83 6.33
CA SER A 84 -11.09 22.10 6.73
C SER A 84 -11.54 21.16 5.61
N ALA A 85 -10.90 20.00 5.49
CA ALA A 85 -11.40 18.86 4.74
C ALA A 85 -12.65 18.40 5.49
N THR A 86 -13.81 18.73 4.94
CA THR A 86 -15.07 18.27 5.49
C THR A 86 -15.21 16.81 5.09
N MET A 87 -14.69 15.91 5.93
CA MET A 87 -14.76 14.46 5.73
C MET A 87 -16.10 13.91 6.23
N ILE A 88 -16.67 12.98 5.48
CA ILE A 88 -17.90 12.26 5.83
C ILE A 88 -17.65 10.77 5.64
N THR A 89 -17.78 9.99 6.71
CA THR A 89 -17.71 8.53 6.66
C THR A 89 -19.08 7.96 6.32
N LEU A 90 -19.14 7.05 5.34
CA LEU A 90 -20.37 6.36 4.98
C LEU A 90 -20.46 5.02 5.71
N GLU A 91 -21.69 4.57 5.98
CA GLU A 91 -21.90 3.22 6.49
C GLU A 91 -21.36 2.17 5.50
N PRO A 92 -20.79 1.05 5.99
CA PRO A 92 -20.27 -0.01 5.14
C PRO A 92 -21.32 -0.53 4.14
N PHE A 93 -20.82 -0.92 2.97
CA PHE A 93 -21.56 -1.59 1.91
C PHE A 93 -21.21 -3.07 1.92
N ILE A 94 -22.22 -3.93 1.81
CA ILE A 94 -22.04 -5.37 1.60
C ILE A 94 -22.88 -5.72 0.38
N VAL A 95 -22.23 -6.18 -0.69
CA VAL A 95 -22.89 -6.51 -1.96
C VAL A 95 -22.37 -7.80 -2.56
N ASN A 96 -23.20 -8.46 -3.36
CA ASN A 96 -22.76 -9.53 -4.24
C ASN A 96 -22.12 -8.92 -5.49
N LEU A 97 -21.00 -9.49 -5.92
CA LEU A 97 -20.33 -9.12 -7.16
C LEU A 97 -21.01 -9.80 -8.36
N ALA A 98 -20.83 -9.24 -9.56
CA ALA A 98 -21.36 -9.76 -10.82
C ALA A 98 -20.64 -11.03 -11.33
N ASP A 99 -19.91 -11.74 -10.47
CA ASP A 99 -19.21 -12.97 -10.84
C ASP A 99 -20.19 -14.06 -11.21
N THR A 100 -19.85 -14.84 -12.24
CA THR A 100 -20.70 -15.91 -12.80
C THR A 100 -21.03 -17.02 -11.80
N THR A 101 -20.23 -17.16 -10.74
CA THR A 101 -20.45 -18.16 -9.69
C THR A 101 -21.41 -17.69 -8.59
N GLY A 102 -21.72 -16.38 -8.51
CA GLY A 102 -22.65 -15.79 -7.55
C GLY A 102 -22.27 -15.91 -6.07
N LYS A 103 -21.06 -16.38 -5.76
CA LYS A 103 -20.62 -16.68 -4.38
C LYS A 103 -19.76 -15.60 -3.75
N ARG A 104 -19.37 -14.58 -4.52
CA ARG A 104 -18.45 -13.55 -4.04
C ARG A 104 -19.18 -12.32 -3.56
N TYR A 105 -18.77 -11.86 -2.39
CA TYR A 105 -19.29 -10.61 -1.83
C TYR A 105 -18.16 -9.64 -1.50
N LEU A 106 -18.47 -8.36 -1.64
CA LEU A 106 -17.60 -7.23 -1.32
C LEU A 106 -18.14 -6.54 -0.07
N LYS A 107 -17.29 -6.43 0.95
CA LYS A 107 -17.46 -5.48 2.06
C LYS A 107 -16.58 -4.27 1.81
N LEU A 108 -17.20 -3.10 1.68
CA LEU A 108 -16.54 -1.84 1.41
C LEU A 108 -16.94 -0.78 2.44
N ALA A 109 -15.99 -0.19 3.14
CA ALA A 109 -16.21 1.04 3.90
C ALA A 109 -15.43 2.18 3.27
N LEU A 110 -15.99 3.39 3.28
CA LEU A 110 -15.37 4.54 2.64
C LEU A 110 -15.66 5.85 3.38
N ALA A 111 -14.74 6.79 3.21
CA ALA A 111 -14.88 8.18 3.62
C ALA A 111 -14.75 9.09 2.40
N VAL A 112 -15.47 10.21 2.43
CA VAL A 112 -15.58 11.16 1.32
C VAL A 112 -15.12 12.52 1.80
N ASP A 113 -14.22 13.14 1.06
CA ASP A 113 -13.77 14.52 1.30
C ASP A 113 -14.56 15.47 0.41
N VAL A 114 -15.29 16.39 1.04
CA VAL A 114 -16.16 17.36 0.36
C VAL A 114 -15.61 18.77 0.47
N LYS A 115 -15.95 19.58 -0.53
CA LYS A 115 -15.47 20.96 -0.71
C LYS A 115 -15.77 21.88 0.46
N ASP A 116 -16.97 21.82 0.99
CA ASP A 116 -17.49 22.74 2.00
C ASP A 116 -18.69 22.16 2.76
N GLU A 117 -19.11 22.84 3.83
CA GLU A 117 -20.23 22.41 4.68
C GLU A 117 -21.58 22.39 3.93
N ALA A 118 -21.73 23.19 2.87
CA ALA A 118 -22.92 23.18 2.02
C ALA A 118 -23.01 21.87 1.21
N THR A 119 -21.88 21.44 0.66
CA THR A 119 -21.77 20.15 -0.03
C THR A 119 -22.00 19.00 0.93
N LYS A 120 -21.49 19.07 2.16
CA LYS A 120 -21.75 18.07 3.19
C LYS A 120 -23.24 17.91 3.48
N LYS A 121 -23.94 19.02 3.73
CA LYS A 121 -25.39 19.00 3.96
C LYS A 121 -26.16 18.44 2.78
N ASN A 122 -25.77 18.79 1.55
CA ASN A 122 -26.40 18.24 0.34
C ASN A 122 -26.13 16.73 0.20
N LEU A 123 -24.91 16.27 0.50
CA LEU A 123 -24.55 14.85 0.49
C LEU A 123 -25.32 14.06 1.56
N GLU A 124 -25.43 14.59 2.78
CA GLU A 124 -26.23 14.01 3.86
C GLU A 124 -27.72 13.95 3.53
N ALA A 125 -28.28 15.03 2.94
CA ALA A 125 -29.68 15.08 2.53
C ALA A 125 -30.01 14.11 1.38
N ARG A 126 -29.01 13.79 0.54
CA ARG A 126 -29.13 12.84 -0.59
C ARG A 126 -28.50 11.48 -0.29
N MET A 127 -28.19 11.19 0.98
CA MET A 127 -27.50 9.96 1.36
C MET A 127 -28.19 8.68 0.84
N PRO A 128 -29.54 8.55 0.86
CA PRO A 128 -30.20 7.38 0.28
C PRO A 128 -29.89 7.20 -1.21
N GLN A 129 -29.95 8.26 -2.01
CA GLN A 129 -29.67 8.23 -3.45
C GLN A 129 -28.18 7.97 -3.72
N VAL A 130 -27.29 8.54 -2.90
CA VAL A 130 -25.85 8.31 -2.99
C VAL A 130 -25.54 6.84 -2.72
N ARG A 131 -26.11 6.27 -1.64
CA ARG A 131 -25.93 4.86 -1.29
C ARG A 131 -26.47 3.94 -2.38
N ASP A 132 -27.66 4.21 -2.92
CA ASP A 132 -28.24 3.43 -4.01
C ASP A 132 -27.36 3.45 -5.27
N SER A 133 -26.87 4.63 -5.69
CA SER A 133 -25.98 4.75 -6.84
C SER A 133 -24.67 3.98 -6.65
N ILE A 134 -24.09 4.01 -5.45
CA ILE A 134 -22.88 3.23 -5.12
C ILE A 134 -23.22 1.73 -5.13
N LEU A 135 -24.32 1.30 -4.51
CA LEU A 135 -24.73 -0.10 -4.49
C LEU A 135 -24.87 -0.66 -5.91
N LEU A 136 -25.56 0.05 -6.80
CA LEU A 136 -25.72 -0.36 -8.20
C LEU A 136 -24.37 -0.42 -8.94
N LEU A 137 -23.47 0.54 -8.67
CA LEU A 137 -22.11 0.51 -9.22
C LEU A 137 -21.35 -0.73 -8.73
N LEU A 138 -21.38 -1.02 -7.43
CA LEU A 138 -20.62 -2.13 -6.84
C LEU A 138 -21.14 -3.50 -7.29
N THR A 139 -22.47 -3.68 -7.38
CA THR A 139 -23.07 -4.94 -7.85
C THR A 139 -22.78 -5.23 -9.33
N SER A 140 -22.43 -4.21 -10.12
CA SER A 140 -22.00 -4.37 -11.51
C SER A 140 -20.55 -4.85 -11.68
N LYS A 141 -19.75 -4.91 -10.61
CA LYS A 141 -18.32 -5.26 -10.68
C LYS A 141 -18.08 -6.75 -10.50
N SER A 142 -17.10 -7.29 -11.23
CA SER A 142 -16.58 -8.64 -10.99
C SER A 142 -15.35 -8.62 -10.08
N PHE A 143 -14.97 -9.78 -9.54
CA PHE A 143 -13.72 -9.94 -8.79
C PHE A 143 -12.48 -9.55 -9.61
N ALA A 144 -12.46 -9.88 -10.89
CA ALA A 144 -11.35 -9.57 -11.79
C ALA A 144 -11.17 -8.06 -11.97
N ASP A 145 -12.27 -7.29 -11.94
CA ASP A 145 -12.23 -5.84 -12.09
C ASP A 145 -11.65 -5.11 -10.88
N ILE A 146 -11.80 -5.68 -9.68
CA ILE A 146 -11.54 -4.97 -8.41
C ILE A 146 -10.44 -5.58 -7.54
N SER A 147 -10.01 -6.81 -7.84
CA SER A 147 -8.91 -7.44 -7.11
C SER A 147 -7.54 -6.76 -7.33
N PRO A 148 -7.17 -6.32 -8.56
CA PRO A 148 -5.89 -5.66 -8.77
C PRO A 148 -5.91 -4.24 -8.21
N VAL A 149 -4.75 -3.70 -7.84
CA VAL A 149 -4.62 -2.32 -7.33
C VAL A 149 -5.17 -1.29 -8.32
N ALA A 150 -4.86 -1.44 -9.62
CA ALA A 150 -5.40 -0.58 -10.66
C ALA A 150 -6.94 -0.61 -10.72
N GLY A 151 -7.53 -1.80 -10.49
CA GLY A 151 -8.97 -1.99 -10.39
C GLY A 151 -9.59 -1.23 -9.22
N LYS A 152 -8.97 -1.28 -8.05
CA LYS A 152 -9.39 -0.51 -6.86
C LYS A 152 -9.32 1.00 -7.10
N LEU A 153 -8.27 1.48 -7.77
CA LEU A 153 -8.14 2.91 -8.13
C LEU A 153 -9.21 3.33 -9.15
N LYS A 154 -9.48 2.49 -10.15
CA LYS A 154 -10.57 2.72 -11.10
C LYS A 154 -11.92 2.79 -10.39
N LEU A 155 -12.20 1.83 -9.50
CA LEU A 155 -13.42 1.79 -8.71
C LEU A 155 -13.59 3.04 -7.84
N ARG A 156 -12.52 3.49 -7.18
CA ARG A 156 -12.54 4.74 -6.39
C ARG A 156 -12.98 5.94 -7.24
N ASN A 157 -12.43 6.06 -8.45
CA ASN A 157 -12.79 7.14 -9.37
C ASN A 157 -14.23 7.02 -9.88
N GLU A 158 -14.72 5.79 -10.11
CA GLU A 158 -16.11 5.55 -10.47
C GLU A 158 -17.07 5.89 -9.33
N VAL A 159 -16.74 5.54 -8.09
CA VAL A 159 -17.51 5.92 -6.89
C VAL A 159 -17.53 7.45 -6.75
N LEU A 160 -16.39 8.12 -6.88
CA LEU A 160 -16.32 9.59 -6.83
C LEU A 160 -17.24 10.24 -7.88
N ARG A 161 -17.22 9.73 -9.12
CA ARG A 161 -18.10 10.21 -10.20
C ARG A 161 -19.58 9.93 -9.91
N SER A 162 -19.90 8.73 -9.43
CA SER A 162 -21.26 8.35 -9.04
C SER A 162 -21.81 9.31 -7.98
N ILE A 163 -21.03 9.61 -6.93
CA ILE A 163 -21.44 10.55 -5.88
C ILE A 163 -21.67 11.95 -6.47
N ASN A 164 -20.70 12.51 -7.20
CA ASN A 164 -20.83 13.85 -7.78
C ASN A 164 -22.02 13.96 -8.75
N ASN A 165 -22.29 12.93 -9.56
CA ASN A 165 -23.45 12.88 -10.45
C ASN A 165 -24.76 12.93 -9.65
N THR A 166 -24.86 12.17 -8.55
CA THR A 166 -26.03 12.18 -7.65
C THR A 166 -26.26 13.53 -6.98
N LEU A 167 -25.18 14.29 -6.74
CA LEU A 167 -25.25 15.66 -6.19
C LEU A 167 -25.60 16.72 -7.23
N GLY A 168 -25.82 16.35 -8.50
CA GLY A 168 -26.17 17.28 -9.58
C GLY A 168 -25.03 17.60 -10.55
N GLY A 169 -23.98 16.77 -10.59
CA GLY A 169 -22.90 16.84 -11.60
C GLY A 169 -21.79 17.86 -11.31
N GLY A 170 -21.82 18.54 -10.16
CA GLY A 170 -20.75 19.44 -9.73
C GLY A 170 -19.53 18.72 -9.16
N GLN A 171 -18.41 19.44 -8.96
CA GLN A 171 -17.20 18.94 -8.28
C GLN A 171 -17.26 19.23 -6.77
N GLY A 172 -18.34 18.77 -6.11
CA GLY A 172 -18.52 18.94 -4.67
C GLY A 172 -17.66 17.97 -3.85
N VAL A 173 -17.45 16.77 -4.37
CA VAL A 173 -16.60 15.74 -3.77
C VAL A 173 -15.22 15.74 -4.43
N HIS A 174 -14.18 15.94 -3.64
CA HIS A 174 -12.79 16.01 -4.10
C HIS A 174 -12.09 14.66 -4.10
N ALA A 175 -12.36 13.83 -3.08
CA ALA A 175 -11.73 12.53 -2.95
C ALA A 175 -12.64 11.50 -2.26
N VAL A 176 -12.37 10.23 -2.55
CA VAL A 176 -12.98 9.08 -1.89
C VAL A 176 -11.86 8.18 -1.38
N TYR A 177 -11.94 7.77 -0.13
CA TYR A 177 -10.97 6.91 0.53
C TYR A 177 -11.65 5.62 0.94
N PHE A 178 -11.08 4.48 0.55
CA PHE A 178 -11.56 3.18 1.02
C PHE A 178 -10.90 2.89 2.37
N THR A 179 -11.69 2.79 3.41
CA THR A 179 -11.25 2.50 4.79
C THR A 179 -11.33 1.01 5.12
N GLU A 180 -12.15 0.26 4.40
CA GLU A 180 -12.20 -1.20 4.43
C GLU A 180 -12.47 -1.74 3.02
N PHE A 181 -11.75 -2.78 2.61
CA PHE A 181 -11.94 -3.43 1.31
C PHE A 181 -11.68 -4.93 1.43
N VAL A 182 -12.74 -5.71 1.59
CA VAL A 182 -12.65 -7.17 1.77
C VAL A 182 -13.51 -7.85 0.72
N VAL A 183 -12.94 -8.82 0.00
CA VAL A 183 -13.67 -9.67 -0.94
C VAL A 183 -13.56 -11.11 -0.45
N GLN A 184 -14.71 -11.79 -0.35
CA GLN A 184 -14.83 -13.17 0.12
C GLN A 184 -15.51 -14.01 -0.96
#